data_AF-A0A3C1LE61-F1
#
_entry.id   AF-A0A3C1LE61-F1
#
_cell.length_a   1.000
_cell.length_b   1.000
_cell.length_c   1.000
_cell.angle_alpha   90.00
_cell.angle_beta   90.00
_cell.angle_gamma   90.00
#
_symmetry.space_group_name_H-M   'P 1'
#
loop_
_entity.id
_entity.type
_entity.pdbx_description
1 polymer ?
#
loop_
_entity_poly.entity_id
_entity_poly.type
_entity_poly.pdbx_seq_one_letter_code
_entity_poly.pdbx_strand_id
1 'polypeptide(L)'
;MYSSVINLTSNSADASAKASYPTTLRQQNCLSSWSGGKDSYYALQLAVQQGYTPKVLLNVLNEQGQISRSHGIPLEILTAQAAAMQVPLHTIASSWNDYETNFITAL
;
A
#
# COMPACT_ATOMS: atom_id res chain seq x y z
N MET A 1 10.10 -4.52 -34.42
CA MET A 1 10.34 -3.05 -34.50
C MET A 1 10.13 -2.49 -33.11
N TYR A 2 11.06 -2.00 -32.30
CA TYR A 2 12.52 -1.78 -32.23
C TYR A 2 12.90 -2.27 -30.82
N SER A 3 14.09 -2.71 -30.42
CA SER A 3 15.32 -3.17 -31.05
C SER A 3 16.13 -3.68 -29.86
N SER A 4 16.55 -4.94 -29.88
CA SER A 4 17.51 -5.48 -28.92
C SER A 4 18.83 -4.72 -29.08
N VAL A 5 19.47 -4.33 -27.96
CA VAL A 5 20.90 -4.01 -27.97
C VAL A 5 21.56 -4.90 -26.93
N ILE A 6 22.41 -5.78 -27.45
CA ILE A 6 23.29 -6.71 -26.75
C ILE A 6 24.35 -5.89 -26.01
N ASN A 7 24.80 -6.34 -24.83
CA ASN A 7 26.13 -5.93 -24.34
C ASN A 7 26.95 -7.17 -23.98
N LEU A 8 27.68 -7.63 -25.00
CA LEU A 8 28.95 -8.34 -24.86
C LEU A 8 30.02 -7.25 -24.93
N THR A 9 30.81 -7.06 -23.89
CA THR A 9 32.26 -6.88 -24.05
C THR A 9 32.98 -7.06 -22.72
N SER A 10 33.97 -7.94 -22.81
CA SER A 10 35.12 -8.09 -21.95
C SER A 10 35.99 -6.82 -21.88
N ASN A 11 36.45 -6.55 -20.66
CA ASN A 11 37.79 -6.08 -20.28
C ASN A 11 38.27 -4.65 -20.58
N SER A 12 38.87 -4.11 -19.51
CA SER A 12 39.85 -3.03 -19.39
C SER A 12 39.45 -1.58 -19.69
N ALA A 13 39.70 -0.77 -18.66
CA ALA A 13 39.73 0.69 -18.57
C ALA A 13 38.39 1.42 -18.37
N ASP A 14 38.30 2.01 -17.17
CA ASP A 14 37.51 3.19 -16.82
C ASP A 14 35.97 3.08 -16.77
N ALA A 15 35.45 2.73 -15.58
CA ALA A 15 34.09 3.06 -15.14
C ALA A 15 33.88 2.73 -13.64
N SER A 16 34.63 3.38 -12.74
CA SER A 16 34.29 3.36 -11.31
C SER A 16 33.31 4.49 -10.98
N ALA A 17 32.07 4.35 -11.43
CA ALA A 17 30.95 5.12 -10.91
C ALA A 17 29.80 4.14 -10.61
N LYS A 18 30.03 3.25 -9.63
CA LYS A 18 28.91 2.64 -8.91
C LYS A 18 28.16 3.80 -8.27
N ALA A 19 26.96 4.09 -8.74
CA ALA A 19 26.06 5.03 -8.08
C ALA A 19 25.86 4.52 -6.65
N SER A 20 26.58 5.12 -5.73
CA SER A 20 26.47 4.87 -4.30
C SER A 20 25.17 5.53 -3.88
N TYR A 21 24.09 4.75 -3.79
CA TYR A 21 22.86 5.25 -3.21
C TYR A 21 23.16 5.63 -1.76
N PRO A 22 22.95 6.89 -1.35
CA PRO A 22 23.17 7.28 0.04
C PRO A 22 22.34 6.38 0.95
N THR A 23 23.04 5.71 1.87
CA THR A 23 22.54 4.60 2.71
C THR A 23 21.69 5.08 3.89
N THR A 24 20.73 5.95 3.60
CA THR A 24 19.57 6.23 4.45
C THR A 24 18.36 6.35 3.55
N LEU A 25 17.81 5.22 3.10
CA LEU A 25 16.44 5.20 2.62
C LEU A 25 15.57 5.64 3.80
N ARG A 26 15.13 6.89 3.81
CA ARG A 26 14.04 7.28 4.71
C ARG A 26 12.84 6.44 4.30
N GLN A 27 12.56 5.40 5.06
CA GLN A 27 11.31 4.65 4.92
C GLN A 27 10.17 5.67 4.98
N GLN A 28 9.47 5.83 3.87
CA GLN A 28 8.36 6.77 3.78
C GLN A 28 7.13 6.10 4.36
N ASN A 29 6.48 6.73 5.32
CA ASN A 29 5.24 6.21 5.87
C ASN A 29 4.15 6.26 4.80
N CYS A 30 3.29 5.25 4.75
CA CYS A 30 2.10 5.27 3.93
C CYS A 30 0.85 4.81 4.71
N LEU A 31 -0.30 5.19 4.17
CA LEU A 31 -1.60 4.65 4.51
C LEU A 31 -2.05 3.75 3.36
N SER A 32 -2.72 2.65 3.67
CA SER A 32 -3.41 1.83 2.68
C SER A 32 -4.91 2.12 2.70
N SER A 33 -5.48 2.55 1.57
CA SER A 33 -6.92 2.48 1.37
C SER A 33 -7.32 1.02 1.24
N TRP A 34 -7.83 0.45 2.33
CA TRP A 34 -7.96 -0.98 2.51
C TRP A 34 -9.39 -1.41 2.25
N SER A 35 -9.63 -2.15 1.16
CA SER A 35 -10.95 -2.71 0.86
C SER A 35 -11.17 -4.08 1.51
N GLY A 36 -10.09 -4.74 1.94
CA GLY A 36 -10.07 -6.13 2.40
C GLY A 36 -9.90 -7.16 1.28
N GLY A 37 -9.84 -6.70 0.02
CA GLY A 37 -9.70 -7.55 -1.16
C GLY A 37 -8.27 -7.65 -1.68
N LYS A 38 -8.05 -8.60 -2.60
CA LYS A 38 -6.75 -8.90 -3.22
C LYS A 38 -6.06 -7.70 -3.86
N ASP A 39 -6.83 -6.77 -4.45
CA ASP A 39 -6.28 -5.63 -5.18
C ASP A 39 -5.70 -4.59 -4.21
N SER A 40 -6.36 -4.34 -3.07
CA SER A 40 -5.82 -3.49 -2.01
C SER A 40 -4.58 -4.10 -1.35
N TYR A 41 -4.55 -5.42 -1.18
CA TYR A 41 -3.37 -6.13 -0.69
C TYR A 41 -2.21 -6.03 -1.68
N TYR A 42 -2.46 -6.24 -2.98
CA TYR A 42 -1.43 -6.14 -3.99
C TYR A 42 -0.83 -4.74 -4.06
N ALA A 43 -1.66 -3.69 -4.00
CA ALA A 43 -1.18 -2.30 -3.94
C ALA A 43 -0.32 -2.04 -2.68
N LEU A 44 -0.71 -2.57 -1.53
CA LEU A 44 0.07 -2.49 -0.29
C LEU A 44 1.45 -3.17 -0.44
N GLN A 45 1.49 -4.36 -1.05
CA GLN A 45 2.74 -5.08 -1.28
C GLN A 45 3.66 -4.33 -2.25
N LEU A 46 3.12 -3.74 -3.32
CA LEU A 46 3.91 -2.91 -4.23
C LEU A 46 4.51 -1.69 -3.52
N ALA A 47 3.76 -1.05 -2.62
CA ALA A 47 4.27 0.07 -1.82
C ALA A 47 5.40 -0.39 -0.87
N VAL A 48 5.23 -1.53 -0.20
CA VAL A 48 6.29 -2.09 0.67
C VAL A 48 7.55 -2.41 -0.13
N GLN A 49 7.43 -2.98 -1.33
CA GLN A 49 8.57 -3.26 -2.22
C GLN A 49 9.30 -1.99 -2.68
N GLN A 50 8.60 -0.86 -2.75
CA GLN A 50 9.18 0.45 -3.06
C GLN A 50 9.78 1.15 -1.82
N GLY A 51 9.77 0.51 -0.65
CA GLY A 51 10.36 1.04 0.59
C GLY A 51 9.41 1.87 1.45
N TYR A 52 8.10 1.85 1.16
CA TYR A 52 7.11 2.47 2.03
C TYR A 52 6.80 1.58 3.24
N THR A 53 6.52 2.21 4.38
CA THR A 53 6.10 1.51 5.61
C THR A 53 4.64 1.83 5.91
N PRO A 54 3.72 0.87 5.77
CA PRO A 54 2.33 1.08 6.09
C PRO A 54 2.15 1.29 7.59
N LYS A 55 1.50 2.39 7.95
CA LYS A 55 1.19 2.72 9.35
C LYS A 55 -0.25 2.41 9.73
N VAL A 56 -1.13 2.29 8.74
CA VAL A 56 -2.55 2.06 8.95
C VAL A 56 -3.22 1.51 7.69
N LEU A 57 -4.19 0.63 7.90
CA LEU A 57 -5.19 0.22 6.94
C LEU A 57 -6.45 1.04 7.21
N LEU A 58 -6.89 1.85 6.26
CA LEU A 58 -8.10 2.66 6.38
C LEU A 58 -9.24 1.99 5.62
N ASN A 59 -10.32 1.64 6.31
CA ASN A 59 -11.52 1.06 5.70
C ASN A 59 -12.76 1.90 6.03
N VAL A 60 -13.64 2.06 5.05
CA VAL A 60 -14.98 2.62 5.28
C VAL A 60 -15.97 1.47 5.36
N LEU A 61 -16.68 1.39 6.47
CA LEU A 61 -17.75 0.45 6.74
C LEU A 61 -19.09 1.05 6.28
N ASN A 62 -20.12 0.21 6.19
CA ASN A 62 -21.50 0.70 6.06
C ASN A 62 -21.90 1.58 7.27
N GLU A 63 -23.05 2.25 7.16
CA GLU A 63 -23.57 3.13 8.21
C GLU A 63 -23.72 2.43 9.56
N GLN A 64 -23.95 1.12 9.56
CA GLN A 64 -24.08 0.30 10.76
C GLN A 64 -22.72 -0.11 11.36
N GLY A 65 -21.61 0.16 10.66
CA GLY A 65 -20.26 -0.18 11.12
C GLY A 65 -19.96 -1.69 11.16
N GLN A 66 -20.66 -2.50 10.36
CA GLN A 66 -20.62 -3.97 10.46
C GLN A 66 -19.79 -4.63 9.36
N ILE A 67 -19.87 -4.09 8.14
CA ILE A 67 -19.23 -4.66 6.95
C ILE A 67 -18.55 -3.55 6.14
N SER A 68 -17.50 -3.89 5.40
CA SER A 68 -16.87 -2.97 4.47
C SER A 68 -17.89 -2.45 3.46
N ARG A 69 -17.93 -1.13 3.26
CA ARG A 69 -18.84 -0.50 2.31
C ARG A 69 -18.53 -0.91 0.86
N SER A 70 -17.28 -1.28 0.58
CA SER A 70 -16.83 -1.66 -0.76
C SER A 70 -17.16 -3.11 -1.17
N HIS A 71 -17.02 -4.08 -0.27
CA HIS A 71 -17.12 -5.51 -0.60
C HIS A 71 -17.97 -6.33 0.39
N GLY A 72 -18.60 -5.68 1.37
CA GLY A 72 -19.42 -6.36 2.37
C GLY A 72 -18.63 -7.30 3.27
N ILE A 73 -17.32 -7.06 3.45
CA ILE A 73 -16.46 -7.91 4.28
C ILE A 73 -16.74 -7.59 5.76
N PRO A 74 -17.06 -8.57 6.61
CA PRO A 74 -17.30 -8.33 8.04
C PRO A 74 -16.10 -7.67 8.73
N LEU A 75 -16.38 -6.77 9.69
CA LEU A 75 -15.36 -6.09 10.47
C LEU A 75 -14.37 -7.07 11.12
N GLU A 76 -14.86 -8.19 11.66
CA GLU A 76 -14.03 -9.24 12.26
C GLU A 76 -12.97 -9.80 11.29
N ILE A 77 -13.31 -9.92 10.00
CA ILE A 77 -12.38 -10.40 8.97
C ILE A 77 -11.35 -9.31 8.65
N LEU A 78 -11.77 -8.04 8.53
CA LEU A 78 -10.85 -6.93 8.34
C LEU A 78 -9.86 -6.81 9.52
N THR A 79 -10.36 -6.97 10.75
CA THR A 79 -9.54 -6.98 11.96
C THR A 79 -8.54 -8.14 11.95
N ALA A 80 -8.98 -9.35 11.56
CA ALA A 80 -8.09 -10.51 11.44
C ALA A 80 -7.00 -10.30 10.36
N GLN A 81 -7.35 -9.70 9.22
CA GLN A 81 -6.39 -9.35 8.17
C GLN A 81 -5.34 -8.35 8.68
N ALA A 82 -5.78 -7.29 9.37
CA ALA A 82 -4.91 -6.27 9.95
C ALA A 82 -3.95 -6.86 10.99
N ALA A 83 -4.48 -7.72 11.87
CA ALA A 83 -3.68 -8.45 12.86
C ALA A 83 -2.64 -9.37 12.21
N ALA A 84 -3.02 -10.11 11.17
CA ALA A 84 -2.10 -10.98 10.43
C ALA A 84 -0.97 -10.20 9.74
N MET A 85 -1.25 -8.98 9.29
CA MET A 85 -0.24 -8.08 8.70
C MET A 85 0.53 -7.25 9.73
N GLN A 86 0.12 -7.28 11.01
CA GLN A 86 0.67 -6.43 12.07
C GLN A 86 0.60 -4.92 11.74
N VAL A 87 -0.45 -4.50 11.03
CA VAL A 87 -0.73 -3.10 10.70
C VAL A 87 -2.05 -2.68 11.38
N PRO A 88 -2.11 -1.55 12.09
CA PRO A 88 -3.36 -1.05 12.66
C PRO A 88 -4.47 -0.91 11.63
N LEU A 89 -5.71 -1.24 12.02
CA LEU A 89 -6.91 -0.96 11.23
C LEU A 89 -7.62 0.27 11.82
N HIS A 90 -7.85 1.28 10.98
CA HIS A 90 -8.77 2.38 11.28
C HIS A 90 -10.03 2.23 10.43
N THR A 91 -11.18 2.30 11.07
CA THR A 91 -12.47 2.14 10.38
C THR A 91 -13.41 3.31 10.64
N ILE A 92 -14.16 3.69 9.62
CA ILE A 92 -15.17 4.74 9.70
C ILE A 92 -16.49 4.18 9.21
N ALA A 93 -17.58 4.36 9.96
CA ALA A 93 -18.93 4.13 9.45
C ALA A 93 -19.37 5.37 8.65
N SER A 94 -19.78 5.20 7.40
CA SER A 94 -20.19 6.34 6.56
C SER A 94 -21.33 5.99 5.60
N SER A 95 -22.16 6.99 5.29
CA SER A 95 -23.12 6.94 4.19
C SER A 95 -22.40 7.00 2.82
N TRP A 96 -23.09 6.73 1.70
CA TRP A 96 -22.49 7.00 0.38
C TRP A 96 -22.33 8.49 0.11
N ASN A 97 -23.24 9.32 0.61
CA ASN A 97 -23.19 10.78 0.44
C ASN A 97 -22.03 11.40 1.20
N ASP A 98 -21.71 10.85 2.38
CA ASP A 98 -20.66 11.38 3.26
C ASP A 98 -19.33 10.61 3.12
N TYR A 99 -19.27 9.63 2.20
CA TYR A 99 -18.14 8.72 2.05
C TYR A 99 -16.82 9.49 1.88
N GLU A 100 -16.78 10.39 0.90
CA GLU A 100 -15.56 11.10 0.53
C GLU A 100 -15.12 12.05 1.65
N THR A 101 -16.04 12.84 2.19
CA THR A 101 -15.76 13.75 3.30
C THR A 101 -15.21 13.01 4.52
N ASN A 102 -15.83 11.92 4.91
CA ASN A 102 -15.40 11.13 6.06
C ASN A 102 -14.07 10.40 5.78
N PHE A 103 -13.84 9.94 4.55
CA PHE A 103 -12.60 9.27 4.17
C PHE A 103 -11.39 10.21 4.20
N ILE A 104 -11.51 11.43 3.66
CA ILE A 104 -10.40 12.38 3.56
C ILE A 104 -10.05 13.00 4.92
N THR A 105 -11.01 13.08 5.85
CA THR A 105 -10.82 13.69 7.19
C THR A 105 -10.46 12.68 8.29
N ALA A 106 -10.29 11.41 7.92
CA ALA A 106 -10.11 10.29 8.85
C ALA A 106 -8.85 10.37 9.72
N LEU A 107 -7.76 10.90 9.17
CA LEU A 107 -6.40 10.84 9.69
C LEU A 107 -5.58 12.04 9.17
#